data_AF-A0A0B1RTN5-F1
#
_entry.id   AF-A0A0B1RTN5-F1
#
_cell.length_a   1.000
_cell.length_b   1.000
_cell.length_c   1.000
_cell.angle_alpha   90.00
_cell.angle_beta   90.00
_cell.angle_gamma   90.00
#
_symmetry.space_group_name_H-M   'P 1'
#
loop_
_entity.id
_entity.type
_entity.pdbx_description
1 polymer ?
#
loop_
_entity_poly.entity_id
_entity_poly.type
_entity_poly.pdbx_seq_one_letter_code
_entity_poly.pdbx_strand_id
1 'polypeptide(L)'
;MEYSVQLTFRESWVDGRLAYGLPGDNKPDFLILTAGQQIWMPDSFFQNEKQAQKHMIDKPNVLIRVHKDGQILYSVRISLVLSCPMHLQV
;
A
#
# COMPACT_ATOMS: atom_id res chain seq x y z
N MET A 1 17.78 -18.94 9.33
CA MET A 1 18.07 -17.56 9.76
C MET A 1 17.06 -16.63 9.11
N GLU A 2 16.17 -16.08 9.93
CA GLU A 2 15.03 -15.26 9.50
C GLU A 2 14.57 -14.38 10.65
N TYR A 3 13.78 -13.37 10.32
CA TYR A 3 13.13 -12.51 11.29
C TYR A 3 11.73 -12.15 10.82
N SER A 4 10.86 -11.88 11.78
CA SER A 4 9.49 -11.46 11.55
C SER A 4 9.37 -9.95 11.79
N VAL A 5 8.68 -9.26 10.89
CA VAL A 5 8.42 -7.82 11.00
C VAL A 5 6.98 -7.52 10.63
N GLN A 6 6.40 -6.54 11.32
CA GLN A 6 5.10 -5.98 10.96
C GLN A 6 5.27 -4.52 10.56
N LEU A 7 4.76 -4.18 9.38
CA LEU A 7 4.96 -2.87 8.76
C LEU A 7 3.63 -2.24 8.38
N THR A 8 3.57 -0.92 8.47
CA THR A 8 2.60 -0.13 7.70
C THR A 8 3.31 0.28 6.40
N PHE A 9 3.07 -0.47 5.34
CA PHE A 9 3.66 -0.23 4.03
C PHE A 9 2.85 0.83 3.29
N ARG A 10 3.54 1.86 2.77
CA ARG A 10 2.92 2.99 2.07
C ARG A 10 3.59 3.23 0.74
N GLU A 11 2.78 3.39 -0.29
CA GLU A 11 3.22 3.73 -1.63
C GLU A 11 2.47 4.95 -2.12
N SER A 12 3.15 5.80 -2.88
CA SER A 12 2.52 6.91 -3.55
C SER A 12 2.98 6.97 -5.00
N TRP A 13 2.01 7.11 -5.90
CA TRP A 13 2.23 7.26 -7.33
C TRP A 13 1.19 8.23 -7.90
N VAL A 14 1.39 8.68 -9.13
CA VAL A 14 0.45 9.57 -9.84
C VAL A 14 -0.17 8.80 -10.99
N ASP A 15 -1.50 8.81 -11.07
CA ASP A 15 -2.27 8.29 -12.19
C ASP A 15 -3.22 9.38 -12.72
N GLY A 16 -2.84 10.01 -13.83
CA GLY A 16 -3.62 11.09 -14.43
C GLY A 16 -5.03 10.68 -14.89
N ARG A 17 -5.31 9.37 -15.04
CA ARG A 17 -6.64 8.87 -15.40
C ARG A 17 -7.64 9.00 -14.24
N LEU A 18 -7.14 9.13 -13.02
CA LEU A 18 -7.92 9.21 -11.79
C LEU A 18 -7.98 10.63 -11.22
N ALA A 19 -7.37 11.61 -11.89
CA ALA A 19 -7.52 13.03 -11.55
C ALA A 19 -8.99 13.45 -11.65
N TYR A 20 -9.45 14.28 -10.71
CA TYR A 20 -10.86 14.68 -10.64
C TYR A 20 -11.03 16.09 -10.08
N GLY A 21 -12.13 16.72 -10.50
CA GLY A 21 -12.47 18.08 -10.10
C GLY A 21 -11.89 19.13 -11.05
N LEU A 22 -12.54 20.29 -11.07
CA LEU A 22 -12.13 21.44 -11.87
C LEU A 22 -11.69 22.59 -10.95
N PRO A 23 -10.89 23.54 -11.45
CA PRO A 23 -10.59 24.76 -10.70
C PRO A 23 -11.90 25.48 -10.30
N GLY A 24 -12.13 25.64 -9.00
CA GLY A 24 -13.36 26.23 -8.44
C GLY A 24 -14.47 25.24 -8.06
N ASP A 25 -14.26 23.94 -8.23
CA ASP A 25 -15.23 22.90 -7.88
C ASP A 25 -15.17 22.56 -6.37
N ASN A 26 -16.32 22.43 -5.71
CA ASN A 26 -16.43 22.16 -4.26
C ASN A 26 -16.27 20.66 -3.94
N LYS A 27 -15.28 20.01 -4.56
CA LYS A 27 -15.00 18.58 -4.38
C LYS A 27 -14.05 18.33 -3.20
N PRO A 28 -14.13 17.16 -2.55
CA PRO A 28 -13.21 16.80 -1.48
C PRO A 28 -11.78 16.63 -1.99
N ASP A 29 -10.80 16.98 -1.16
CA ASP A 29 -9.36 16.94 -1.52
C ASP A 29 -8.84 15.54 -1.82
N PHE A 30 -9.48 14.52 -1.25
CA PHE A 30 -9.25 13.12 -1.59
C PHE A 30 -10.55 12.31 -1.56
N LEU A 31 -10.60 11.26 -2.36
CA LEU A 31 -11.60 10.20 -2.33
C LEU A 31 -10.98 8.94 -1.71
N ILE A 32 -11.75 8.25 -0.86
CA ILE A 32 -11.36 6.95 -0.31
C ILE A 32 -12.01 5.86 -1.16
N LEU A 33 -11.21 4.98 -1.76
CA LEU A 33 -11.75 3.83 -2.48
C LEU A 33 -12.25 2.79 -1.48
N THR A 34 -13.47 2.30 -1.70
CA THR A 34 -14.07 1.25 -0.87
C THR A 34 -13.75 -0.14 -1.44
N ALA A 35 -13.94 -1.17 -0.61
CA ALA A 35 -13.73 -2.56 -1.02
C ALA A 35 -14.63 -2.90 -2.23
N GLY A 36 -14.01 -3.17 -3.38
CA GLY A 36 -14.69 -3.48 -4.64
C GLY A 36 -14.28 -2.60 -5.82
N GLN A 37 -13.70 -1.42 -5.56
CA GLN A 37 -13.16 -0.55 -6.59
C GLN A 37 -11.72 -0.96 -6.93
N GLN A 38 -11.49 -1.36 -8.18
CA GLN A 38 -10.18 -1.77 -8.67
C GLN A 38 -9.53 -0.60 -9.42
N ILE A 39 -8.30 -0.27 -9.03
CA ILE A 39 -7.43 0.63 -9.76
C ILE A 39 -6.15 -0.11 -10.11
N TRP A 40 -5.41 0.39 -11.09
CA TRP A 40 -4.05 -0.09 -11.29
C TRP A 40 -3.21 0.20 -10.04
N MET A 41 -2.45 -0.79 -9.59
CA MET A 41 -1.53 -0.69 -8.47
C MET A 41 -0.17 -1.24 -8.91
N PRO A 42 0.94 -0.70 -8.39
CA PRO A 42 2.26 -1.28 -8.63
C PRO A 42 2.34 -2.70 -8.05
N ASP A 43 3.11 -3.55 -8.72
CA ASP A 43 3.36 -4.95 -8.37
C ASP A 43 4.58 -5.12 -7.44
N SER A 44 4.66 -4.29 -6.41
CA SER A 44 5.77 -4.29 -5.45
C SER A 44 5.85 -5.59 -4.65
N PHE A 45 7.06 -6.17 -4.58
CA PHE A 45 7.35 -7.41 -3.85
C PHE A 45 8.66 -7.30 -3.05
N PHE A 46 8.79 -8.09 -1.98
CA PHE A 46 9.97 -8.13 -1.13
C PHE A 46 10.88 -9.29 -1.57
N GLN A 47 12.04 -9.00 -2.14
CA GLN A 47 12.90 -10.02 -2.75
C GLN A 47 13.36 -11.13 -1.80
N ASN A 48 13.57 -10.79 -0.52
CA ASN A 48 14.06 -11.70 0.51
C ASN A 48 12.93 -12.29 1.37
N GLU A 49 11.68 -12.08 0.98
CA GLU A 49 10.50 -12.63 1.65
C GLU A 49 10.43 -14.15 1.52
N LYS A 50 10.12 -14.79 2.64
CA LYS A 50 9.79 -16.20 2.71
C LYS A 50 8.28 -16.42 2.89
N GLN A 51 7.64 -15.52 3.64
CA GLN A 51 6.19 -15.52 3.85
C GLN A 51 5.68 -14.09 4.08
N ALA A 52 4.63 -13.71 3.36
CA ALA A 52 3.92 -12.45 3.52
C ALA A 52 2.45 -12.69 3.83
N GLN A 53 1.88 -11.90 4.73
CA GLN A 53 0.47 -11.93 5.08
C GLN A 53 -0.09 -10.50 5.15
N LYS A 54 -1.14 -10.23 4.35
CA LYS A 54 -1.92 -9.00 4.46
C LYS A 54 -2.99 -9.19 5.53
N HIS A 55 -3.16 -8.22 6.42
CA HIS A 55 -4.15 -8.32 7.50
C HIS A 55 -5.57 -8.07 6.97
N MET A 56 -6.42 -9.10 6.98
CA MET A 56 -7.78 -9.05 6.41
C MET A 56 -8.94 -9.05 7.43
N ILE A 57 -8.66 -9.11 8.74
CA ILE A 57 -9.68 -9.22 9.80
C ILE A 57 -9.87 -7.86 10.51
N ASP A 58 -11.09 -7.35 10.73
CA ASP A 58 -12.41 -7.82 10.22
C ASP A 58 -12.71 -7.33 8.80
N LYS A 59 -11.90 -6.38 8.29
CA LYS A 59 -11.88 -5.89 6.91
C LYS A 59 -10.43 -5.83 6.42
N PRO A 60 -10.19 -5.87 5.09
CA PRO A 60 -8.86 -5.60 4.54
C PRO A 60 -8.31 -4.29 5.08
N ASN A 61 -7.15 -4.32 5.75
CA ASN A 61 -6.47 -3.13 6.27
C ASN A 61 -5.75 -2.41 5.13
N VAL A 62 -6.51 -1.99 4.13
CA VAL A 62 -6.07 -1.27 2.94
C VAL A 62 -6.79 0.06 2.91
N LEU A 63 -6.02 1.13 2.86
CA LEU A 63 -6.50 2.48 2.62
C LEU A 63 -5.93 2.94 1.28
N ILE A 64 -6.80 3.31 0.35
CA ILE A 64 -6.41 3.99 -0.88
C ILE A 64 -7.07 5.37 -0.89
N ARG A 65 -6.26 6.41 -1.00
CA ARG A 65 -6.71 7.78 -1.22
C ARG A 65 -6.32 8.23 -2.62
N VAL A 66 -7.28 8.77 -3.35
CA VAL A 66 -7.05 9.41 -4.66
C VAL A 66 -7.24 10.91 -4.45
N HIS A 67 -6.22 11.71 -4.75
CA HIS A 67 -6.24 13.16 -4.67
C HIS A 67 -6.71 13.77 -6.00
N LYS A 68 -7.14 15.04 -5.95
CA LYS A 68 -7.67 15.78 -7.12
C LYS A 68 -6.71 15.80 -8.31
N ASP A 69 -5.42 15.88 -8.06
CA ASP A 69 -4.34 15.90 -9.05
C ASP A 69 -3.99 14.51 -9.63
N GLY A 70 -4.69 13.46 -9.19
CA GLY A 70 -4.41 12.08 -9.56
C GLY A 70 -3.30 11.43 -8.74
N GLN A 71 -2.79 12.10 -7.69
CA GLN A 71 -1.91 11.44 -6.72
C GLN A 71 -2.67 10.38 -5.94
N ILE A 72 -2.10 9.20 -5.83
CA ILE A 72 -2.66 8.08 -5.10
C ILE A 72 -1.75 7.77 -3.92
N LEU A 73 -2.37 7.52 -2.77
CA LEU A 73 -1.73 7.00 -1.57
C LEU A 73 -2.33 5.65 -1.22
N TYR A 74 -1.52 4.61 -1.31
CA TYR A 74 -1.83 3.28 -0.82
C TYR A 74 -1.18 3.09 0.55
N SER A 75 -1.92 2.56 1.52
CA SER A 75 -1.43 2.22 2.84
C SER A 75 -2.01 0.88 3.26
N VAL A 76 -1.14 -0.06 3.62
CA VAL A 76 -1.52 -1.41 4.03
C VAL A 76 -0.69 -1.89 5.20
N ARG A 77 -1.31 -2.66 6.11
CA ARG A 77 -0.58 -3.38 7.16
C ARG A 77 -0.18 -4.76 6.64
N ILE A 78 1.12 -5.07 6.69
CA ILE A 78 1.68 -6.34 6.22
C ILE A 78 2.54 -6.95 7.33
N SER A 79 2.38 -8.25 7.56
CA SER A 79 3.34 -9.06 8.33
C SER A 79 4.22 -9.83 7.36
N LEU A 80 5.53 -9.76 7.56
CA LEU A 80 6.54 -10.39 6.71
C LEU A 80 7.46 -11.28 7.55
N VAL A 81 7.81 -12.43 7.00
CA VAL A 81 8.95 -13.24 7.43
C VAL A 81 10.03 -13.12 6.36
N LEU A 82 11.17 -12.57 6.74
CA LEU A 82 12.25 -12.21 5.82
C LEU A 82 13.48 -13.07 6.09
N SER A 83 14.14 -13.51 5.01
CA SER A 83 15.43 -14.18 5.09
C SER A 83 16.52 -13.18 5.52
N CYS A 84 17.39 -13.63 6.41
CA CYS A 84 18.54 -12.85 6.90
C CYS A 84 19.75 -13.79 7.04
N PRO A 85 20.78 -13.70 6.18
CA PRO A 85 22.01 -14.46 6.36
C PRO A 85 22.83 -13.84 7.50
N MET A 86 22.78 -14.45 8.69
CA MET A 86 23.51 -13.98 9.86
C MET A 86 24.91 -14.59 9.90
N HIS A 87 25.93 -13.74 10.01
CA HIS A 87 27.31 -14.18 10.26
C HIS A 87 27.63 -14.07 11.74
N LEU A 88 27.40 -15.16 12.48
CA LEU A 88 27.67 -15.26 13.91
C LEU A 88 29.04 -15.92 14.12
N GLN A 89 30.11 -15.15 13.92
CA GLN A 89 31.46 -15.58 14.28
C GLN A 89 31.61 -15.57 15.81
N VAL A 90 32.20 -16.65 16.34
CA VAL A 90 32.55 -16.82 17.75
C VAL A 90 34.03 -16.50 17.92
#